data_AF-A0A933L346-F1
#
_entry.id   AF-A0A933L346-F1
#
_cell.length_a   1.000
_cell.length_b   1.000
_cell.length_c   1.000
_cell.angle_alpha   90.00
_cell.angle_beta   90.00
_cell.angle_gamma   90.00
#
_symmetry.space_group_name_H-M   'P 1'
#
loop_
_entity.id
_entity.type
_entity.pdbx_description
1 polymer ?
#
loop_
_entity_poly.entity_id
_entity_poly.type
_entity_poly.pdbx_seq_one_letter_code
_entity_poly.pdbx_strand_id
1 'polypeptide(L)'
;MDRIEETHPQLEGDRIARRELSARKALIAEIVRSDLLKAFSSARWWAFGDSAKDAAGKKLDGRELTVLASALATAAFSDAPVIQSELLYRDKPSTAAMAGLRTLMHAMVSKSDVADLGIENYPVERGLYLTIVRPLGLHRQDDKGVWRFADPADDKAGRTLIPAWTELGEKRVNLAELFDTWAARPYGIKRGVMPVLVLSYLLAHRNAVAVYVEGAFQPAIDDIVADRILQDPAAIEFRRISRSKRDEAFVQQLAALLSTETSPVEPKALPVASALYQRFHALPLWAQRTQTLAEKVRKVRDIVLKASDPEALLFSDLASALEGEPDPGVSVVAALNKAEYAYPKMLETLRKSLAEHLGVDPKTFEGIGPRSSTASGVSAELRVDAFIMRAGAFEGNSGDIEGLASLLVHKPPRNWSDREQEQAMFEMAKLCLRFREAETFAAVRDRSPTSQAISVMIGLDPKEKPLFHAFQVSEQELEAADRAADDLMAQLRGRGMRPAVELAALARIVERLSEGNGLEPA
;
A
#
# COMPACT_ATOMS: atom_id res chain seq x y z
N MET A 1 6.70 74.35 7.09
CA MET A 1 8.17 74.41 7.26
C MET A 1 8.86 73.58 6.20
N ASP A 2 8.39 72.37 5.90
CA ASP A 2 8.96 71.52 4.82
C ASP A 2 8.88 72.20 3.45
N ARG A 3 7.72 72.79 3.12
CA ARG A 3 7.58 73.62 1.91
C ARG A 3 8.58 74.79 1.84
N ILE A 4 9.03 75.36 2.96
CA ILE A 4 10.00 76.48 2.97
C ILE A 4 11.40 75.95 2.65
N GLU A 5 11.76 74.78 3.19
CA GLU A 5 13.01 74.09 2.87
C GLU A 5 13.08 73.68 1.40
N GLU A 6 11.97 73.18 0.84
CA GLU A 6 11.90 72.74 -0.56
C GLU A 6 11.89 73.90 -1.57
N THR A 7 11.35 75.07 -1.20
CA THR A 7 11.17 76.19 -2.14
C THR A 7 12.28 77.24 -2.09
N HIS A 8 13.24 77.15 -1.16
CA HIS A 8 14.30 78.15 -0.98
C HIS A 8 15.70 77.50 -0.95
N PRO A 9 16.31 77.25 -2.13
CA PRO A 9 17.63 76.61 -2.25
C PRO A 9 18.76 77.40 -1.57
N GLN A 10 18.58 78.70 -1.33
CA GLN A 10 19.58 79.55 -0.66
C GLN A 10 19.85 79.12 0.79
N LEU A 11 18.94 78.35 1.40
CA LEU A 11 19.10 77.80 2.75
C LEU A 11 20.23 76.75 2.83
N GLU A 12 20.60 76.08 1.74
CA GLU A 12 21.73 75.12 1.74
C GLU A 12 23.06 75.80 2.09
N GLY A 13 23.26 77.06 1.69
CA GLY A 13 24.48 77.82 1.98
C GLY A 13 24.52 78.45 3.37
N ASP A 14 23.38 78.64 4.03
CA ASP A 14 23.27 79.37 5.30
C ASP A 14 23.05 78.42 6.48
N ARG A 15 24.13 78.18 7.23
CA ARG A 15 24.11 77.32 8.42
C ARG A 15 23.23 77.88 9.54
N ILE A 16 23.13 79.21 9.68
CA ILE A 16 22.34 79.85 10.74
C ILE A 16 20.85 79.69 10.43
N ALA A 17 20.46 79.95 9.19
CA ALA A 17 19.08 79.81 8.74
C ALA A 17 18.60 78.35 8.82
N ARG A 18 19.42 77.37 8.45
CA ARG A 18 19.09 75.93 8.62
C ARG A 18 18.93 75.55 10.09
N ARG A 19 19.81 76.03 10.98
CA ARG A 19 19.71 75.75 12.42
C ARG A 19 18.41 76.32 13.00
N GLU A 20 18.04 77.54 12.62
CA GLU A 20 16.80 78.18 13.05
C GLU A 20 15.57 77.44 12.52
N LEU A 21 15.57 77.02 11.25
CA LEU A 21 14.48 76.25 10.65
C LEU A 21 14.29 74.91 11.38
N SER A 22 15.38 74.17 11.63
CA SER A 22 15.36 72.92 12.39
C SER A 22 14.88 73.12 13.83
N ALA A 23 15.32 74.19 14.50
CA ALA A 23 14.86 74.53 15.85
C ALA A 23 13.36 74.80 15.89
N ARG A 24 12.83 75.55 14.90
CA ARG A 24 11.39 75.81 14.79
C ARG A 24 10.58 74.56 14.46
N LYS A 25 11.08 73.67 13.59
CA LYS A 25 10.45 72.37 13.33
C LYS A 25 10.38 71.53 14.61
N ALA A 26 11.48 71.43 15.33
CA ALA A 26 11.55 70.70 16.59
C ALA A 26 10.58 71.28 17.64
N LEU A 27 10.51 72.60 17.76
CA LEU A 27 9.57 73.28 18.66
C LEU A 27 8.11 72.97 18.29
N ILE A 28 7.74 73.09 17.02
CA ILE A 28 6.37 72.79 16.56
C ILE A 28 6.03 71.32 16.81
N ALA A 29 6.95 70.40 16.48
CA ALA A 29 6.75 68.97 16.73
C ALA A 29 6.54 68.69 18.23
N GLU A 30 7.28 69.36 19.11
CA GLU A 30 7.13 69.25 20.55
C GLU A 30 5.80 69.82 21.07
N ILE A 31 5.35 70.96 20.54
CA ILE A 31 4.03 71.53 20.85
C ILE A 31 2.93 70.56 20.45
N VAL A 32 2.96 70.07 19.20
CA VAL A 32 1.97 69.10 18.69
C VAL A 32 1.99 67.83 19.53
N ARG A 33 3.17 67.29 19.86
CA ARG A 33 3.32 66.10 20.70
C ARG A 33 2.74 66.34 22.10
N SER A 34 3.02 67.50 22.70
CA SER A 34 2.49 67.89 24.02
C SER A 34 0.96 67.96 24.00
N ASP A 35 0.39 68.61 23.00
CA ASP A 35 -1.07 68.77 22.89
C ASP A 35 -1.76 67.43 22.61
N LEU A 36 -1.15 66.57 21.80
CA LEU A 36 -1.63 65.22 21.53
C LEU A 36 -1.59 64.34 22.78
N LEU A 37 -0.54 64.43 23.61
CA LEU A 37 -0.48 63.73 24.89
C LEU A 37 -1.52 64.25 25.90
N LYS A 38 -1.78 65.56 25.94
CA LYS A 38 -2.87 66.14 26.75
C LYS A 38 -4.26 65.70 26.26
N ALA A 39 -4.43 65.57 24.96
CA ALA A 39 -5.67 65.04 24.38
C ALA A 39 -5.88 63.58 24.81
N PHE A 40 -4.83 62.74 24.77
CA PHE A 40 -4.92 61.35 25.23
C PHE A 40 -5.16 61.21 26.73
N SER A 41 -4.56 62.07 27.57
CA SER A 41 -4.75 62.00 29.03
C SER A 41 -6.17 62.40 29.48
N SER A 42 -6.94 63.02 28.60
CA SER A 42 -8.36 63.35 28.82
C SER A 42 -9.32 62.56 27.93
N ALA A 43 -8.81 61.65 27.10
CA ALA A 43 -9.61 60.86 26.17
C ALA A 43 -10.48 59.85 26.91
N ARG A 44 -11.69 59.63 26.38
CA ARG A 44 -12.55 58.51 26.77
C ARG A 44 -12.40 57.41 25.74
N TRP A 45 -11.99 56.24 26.18
CA TRP A 45 -11.68 55.13 25.27
C TRP A 45 -12.89 54.21 25.13
N TRP A 46 -13.22 53.84 23.91
CA TRP A 46 -14.32 52.93 23.58
C TRP A 46 -13.77 51.73 22.80
N ALA A 47 -14.20 50.54 23.18
CA ALA A 47 -13.83 49.30 22.52
C ALA A 47 -15.02 48.34 22.53
N PHE A 48 -15.25 47.66 21.39
CA PHE A 48 -16.32 46.66 21.25
C PHE A 48 -17.73 47.16 21.65
N GLY A 49 -18.01 48.45 21.46
CA GLY A 49 -19.32 49.05 21.74
C GLY A 49 -19.55 49.52 23.19
N ASP A 50 -18.56 49.38 24.08
CA ASP A 50 -18.61 49.89 25.47
C ASP A 50 -17.34 50.70 25.81
N SER A 51 -17.32 51.34 26.98
CA SER A 51 -16.12 51.94 27.58
C SER A 51 -15.01 50.88 27.67
N ALA A 52 -13.82 51.20 27.15
CA ALA A 52 -12.68 50.31 27.19
C ALA A 52 -12.25 50.04 28.64
N LYS A 53 -12.02 48.76 28.96
CA LYS A 53 -11.67 48.28 30.29
C LYS A 53 -10.39 47.44 30.24
N ASP A 54 -9.65 47.42 31.34
CA ASP A 54 -8.58 46.45 31.52
C ASP A 54 -9.11 45.05 31.87
N ALA A 55 -8.21 44.08 32.02
CA ALA A 55 -8.54 42.71 32.39
C ALA A 55 -9.24 42.59 33.76
N ALA A 56 -9.14 43.61 34.62
CA ALA A 56 -9.84 43.68 35.91
C ALA A 56 -11.19 44.42 35.83
N GLY A 57 -11.62 44.83 34.63
CA GLY A 57 -12.89 45.53 34.41
C GLY A 57 -12.85 47.03 34.71
N LYS A 58 -11.68 47.61 34.97
CA LYS A 58 -11.53 49.04 35.26
C LYS A 58 -11.48 49.85 33.97
N LYS A 59 -12.25 50.96 33.93
CA LYS A 59 -12.25 51.89 32.79
C LYS A 59 -10.86 52.46 32.53
N LEU A 60 -10.50 52.54 31.26
CA LEU A 60 -9.21 53.01 30.78
C LEU A 60 -9.20 54.50 30.42
N ASP A 61 -10.25 55.27 30.73
CA ASP A 61 -10.34 56.70 30.43
C ASP A 61 -9.12 57.49 30.95
N GLY A 62 -8.56 58.34 30.09
CA GLY A 62 -7.38 59.16 30.37
C GLY A 62 -6.06 58.38 30.48
N ARG A 63 -6.04 57.07 30.18
CA ARG A 63 -4.82 56.26 30.16
C ARG A 63 -4.10 56.40 28.81
N GLU A 64 -2.79 56.13 28.84
CA GLU A 64 -1.94 56.14 27.65
C GLU A 64 -2.37 55.09 26.62
N LEU A 65 -2.14 55.38 25.33
CA LEU A 65 -2.41 54.47 24.22
C LEU A 65 -1.74 53.10 24.38
N THR A 66 -0.55 53.05 24.98
CA THR A 66 0.20 51.81 25.24
C THR A 66 -0.56 50.87 26.17
N VAL A 67 -1.20 51.42 27.22
CA VAL A 67 -2.03 50.66 28.16
C VAL A 67 -3.28 50.14 27.45
N LEU A 68 -3.91 50.96 26.62
CA LEU A 68 -5.07 50.55 25.83
C LEU A 68 -4.72 49.43 24.84
N ALA A 69 -3.62 49.59 24.09
CA ALA A 69 -3.13 48.59 23.14
C ALA A 69 -2.83 47.25 23.85
N SER A 70 -2.22 47.29 25.03
CA SER A 70 -1.97 46.11 25.85
C SER A 70 -3.28 45.45 26.30
N ALA A 71 -4.26 46.22 26.78
CA ALA A 71 -5.54 45.68 27.22
C ALA A 71 -6.33 45.03 26.07
N LEU A 72 -6.34 45.67 24.89
CA LEU A 72 -6.94 45.11 23.68
C LEU A 72 -6.22 43.85 23.21
N ALA A 73 -4.88 43.80 23.31
CA ALA A 73 -4.11 42.61 22.99
C ALA A 73 -4.42 41.45 23.97
N THR A 74 -4.46 41.72 25.27
CA THR A 74 -4.85 40.72 26.28
C THR A 74 -6.27 40.20 26.06
N ALA A 75 -7.21 41.07 25.68
CA ALA A 75 -8.58 40.65 25.36
C ALA A 75 -8.68 39.87 24.04
N ALA A 76 -7.89 40.25 23.04
CA ALA A 76 -7.86 39.58 21.73
C ALA A 76 -7.17 38.21 21.77
N PHE A 77 -6.16 38.06 22.62
CA PHE A 77 -5.31 36.87 22.71
C PHE A 77 -5.29 36.34 24.14
N SER A 78 -6.47 35.98 24.64
CA SER A 78 -6.68 35.52 26.03
C SER A 78 -5.94 34.22 26.35
N ASP A 79 -5.69 33.39 25.32
CA ASP A 79 -5.09 32.06 25.45
C ASP A 79 -3.65 32.02 24.91
N ALA A 80 -3.00 33.19 24.81
CA ALA A 80 -1.62 33.28 24.38
C ALA A 80 -0.67 32.62 25.39
N PRO A 81 0.21 31.70 24.96
CA PRO A 81 1.20 31.11 25.85
C PRO A 81 2.28 32.13 26.23
N VAL A 82 2.81 31.99 27.45
CA VAL A 82 3.91 32.82 27.94
C VAL A 82 5.24 32.19 27.52
N ILE A 83 5.81 32.67 26.41
CA ILE A 83 7.09 32.20 25.86
C ILE A 83 8.09 33.35 25.82
N GLN A 84 9.21 33.21 26.54
CA GLN A 84 10.24 34.24 26.66
C GLN A 84 11.40 33.99 25.67
N SER A 85 11.11 33.98 24.37
CA SER A 85 12.12 33.80 23.32
C SER A 85 12.15 34.97 22.34
N GLU A 86 13.10 35.89 22.52
CA GLU A 86 13.25 37.05 21.62
C GLU A 86 13.68 36.67 20.19
N LEU A 87 14.38 35.54 20.05
CA LEU A 87 14.92 35.06 18.79
C LEU A 87 13.84 34.40 17.92
N LEU A 88 12.97 33.56 18.52
CA LEU A 88 11.97 32.77 17.78
C LEU A 88 10.55 33.31 17.86
N TYR A 89 10.21 34.18 18.82
CA TYR A 89 8.86 34.77 18.91
C TYR A 89 8.66 35.89 17.88
N ARG A 90 8.85 35.56 16.60
CA ARG A 90 8.72 36.42 15.42
C ARG A 90 8.14 35.60 14.27
N ASP A 91 7.40 36.25 13.36
CA ASP A 91 6.85 35.56 12.18
C ASP A 91 7.94 35.14 11.19
N LYS A 92 9.04 35.90 11.15
CA LYS A 92 10.23 35.61 10.35
C LYS A 92 11.48 35.76 11.23
N PRO A 93 11.94 34.68 11.88
CA PRO A 93 13.20 34.70 12.62
C PRO A 93 14.39 35.03 11.72
N SER A 94 15.52 35.44 12.31
CA SER A 94 16.76 35.66 11.55
C SER A 94 17.32 34.34 11.02
N THR A 95 18.14 34.39 9.97
CA THR A 95 18.81 33.20 9.42
C THR A 95 19.62 32.46 10.49
N ALA A 96 20.29 33.19 11.39
CA ALA A 96 21.02 32.61 12.52
C ALA A 96 20.10 31.92 13.53
N ALA A 97 18.95 32.52 13.84
CA ALA A 97 17.95 31.91 14.73
C ALA A 97 17.33 30.65 14.10
N MET A 98 17.05 30.67 12.79
CA MET A 98 16.56 29.49 12.06
C MET A 98 17.60 28.37 11.99
N ALA A 99 18.88 28.70 11.81
CA ALA A 99 19.96 27.72 11.86
C ALA A 99 20.05 27.07 13.25
N GLY A 100 20.02 27.88 14.32
CA GLY A 100 19.98 27.37 15.69
C GLY A 100 18.74 26.53 16.00
N LEU A 101 17.57 26.90 15.46
CA LEU A 101 16.34 26.11 15.59
C LEU A 101 16.46 24.75 14.89
N ARG A 102 17.02 24.70 13.67
CA ARG A 102 17.29 23.43 12.98
C ARG A 102 18.20 22.53 13.81
N THR A 103 19.33 23.06 14.29
CA THR A 103 20.27 22.31 15.13
C THR A 103 19.62 21.82 16.42
N LEU A 104 18.77 22.63 17.04
CA LEU A 104 17.97 22.21 18.19
C LEU A 104 17.06 21.04 17.81
N MET A 105 16.30 21.14 16.72
CA MET A 105 15.35 20.10 16.31
C MET A 105 16.04 18.77 15.97
N HIS A 106 17.23 18.80 15.34
CA HIS A 106 18.07 17.61 15.13
C HIS A 106 18.52 16.99 16.47
N ALA A 107 18.90 17.82 17.46
CA ALA A 107 19.21 17.33 18.80
C ALA A 107 17.98 16.74 19.51
N MET A 108 16.78 17.29 19.29
CA MET A 108 15.54 16.78 19.87
C MET A 108 15.22 15.36 19.38
N VAL A 109 15.39 15.08 18.09
CA VAL A 109 15.11 13.74 17.54
C VAL A 109 16.21 12.72 17.86
N SER A 110 17.49 13.14 17.87
CA SER A 110 18.62 12.22 18.04
C SER A 110 19.01 11.95 19.50
N LYS A 111 18.77 12.90 20.42
CA LYS A 111 19.24 12.85 21.82
C LYS A 111 18.11 13.11 22.82
N SER A 112 16.89 12.66 22.50
CA SER A 112 15.69 12.86 23.33
C SER A 112 15.75 12.23 24.73
N ASP A 113 16.69 11.33 24.97
CA ASP A 113 16.91 10.58 26.20
C ASP A 113 18.06 11.12 27.06
N VAL A 114 18.68 12.23 26.65
CA VAL A 114 19.83 12.83 27.30
C VAL A 114 19.45 14.19 27.89
N ALA A 115 19.96 14.49 29.09
CA ALA A 115 19.81 15.81 29.72
C ALA A 115 20.25 16.94 28.78
N ASP A 116 19.49 18.04 28.72
CA ASP A 116 19.74 19.18 27.84
C ASP A 116 19.97 18.79 26.35
N LEU A 117 19.44 17.64 25.91
CA LEU A 117 19.62 17.05 24.57
C LEU A 117 21.10 16.82 24.21
N GLY A 118 21.97 16.66 25.22
CA GLY A 118 23.41 16.51 25.04
C GLY A 118 24.08 17.72 24.39
N ILE A 119 23.51 18.92 24.55
CA ILE A 119 24.08 20.17 24.05
C ILE A 119 25.06 20.72 25.09
N GLU A 120 26.35 20.74 24.74
CA GLU A 120 27.42 21.30 25.56
C GLU A 120 27.61 22.81 25.29
N ASN A 121 28.29 23.51 26.19
CA ASN A 121 28.55 24.96 26.11
C ASN A 121 27.27 25.81 26.01
N TYR A 122 27.32 27.03 25.46
CA TYR A 122 26.15 27.91 25.31
C TYR A 122 25.97 28.39 23.85
N PRO A 123 25.80 27.49 22.88
CA PRO A 123 25.45 27.86 21.52
C PRO A 123 23.98 28.30 21.42
N VAL A 124 23.56 28.78 20.25
CA VAL A 124 22.23 29.36 20.02
C VAL A 124 21.12 28.35 20.35
N GLU A 125 21.25 27.12 19.89
CA GLU A 125 20.32 26.00 20.12
C GLU A 125 20.11 25.71 21.61
N ARG A 126 21.15 25.85 22.45
CA ARG A 126 21.00 25.72 23.91
C ARG A 126 20.17 26.86 24.47
N GLY A 127 20.41 28.08 24.03
CA GLY A 127 19.61 29.24 24.40
C GLY A 127 18.13 29.04 24.06
N LEU A 128 17.84 28.51 22.87
CA LEU A 128 16.48 28.18 22.43
C LEU A 128 15.84 27.08 23.29
N TYR A 129 16.57 26.00 23.59
CA TYR A 129 16.11 24.95 24.49
C TYR A 129 15.77 25.49 25.89
N LEU A 130 16.66 26.29 26.47
CA LEU A 130 16.51 26.86 27.81
C LEU A 130 15.42 27.93 27.91
N THR A 131 15.03 28.56 26.81
CA THR A 131 14.00 29.62 26.79
C THR A 131 12.61 29.11 26.40
N ILE A 132 12.52 27.97 25.71
CA ILE A 132 11.26 27.44 25.19
C ILE A 132 10.97 26.06 25.78
N VAL A 133 11.79 25.05 25.44
CA VAL A 133 11.49 23.64 25.75
C VAL A 133 11.51 23.38 27.26
N ARG A 134 12.57 23.82 27.95
CA ARG A 134 12.75 23.56 29.38
C ARG A 134 11.75 24.33 30.26
N PRO A 135 11.49 25.64 30.08
CA PRO A 135 10.55 26.37 30.92
C PRO A 135 9.10 25.93 30.75
N LEU A 136 8.71 25.42 29.57
CA LEU A 136 7.38 24.86 29.32
C LEU A 136 7.25 23.41 29.85
N GLY A 137 8.35 22.85 30.36
CA GLY A 137 8.40 21.49 30.88
C GLY A 137 8.28 20.40 29.83
N LEU A 138 8.49 20.72 28.55
CA LEU A 138 8.27 19.81 27.42
C LEU A 138 9.31 18.69 27.33
N HIS A 139 10.46 18.84 28.03
CA HIS A 139 11.50 17.84 28.13
C HIS A 139 11.96 17.72 29.59
N ARG A 140 11.72 16.54 30.20
CA ARG A 140 11.96 16.30 31.64
C ARG A 140 12.24 14.82 31.92
N GLN A 141 12.71 14.51 33.12
CA GLN A 141 12.85 13.12 33.58
C GLN A 141 11.48 12.51 33.88
N ASP A 142 11.29 11.26 33.45
CA ASP A 142 10.17 10.42 33.88
C ASP A 142 10.39 9.86 35.30
N ASP A 143 9.42 9.12 35.83
CA ASP A 143 9.49 8.51 37.17
C ASP A 143 10.67 7.54 37.35
N LYS A 144 11.30 7.10 36.25
CA LYS A 144 12.47 6.21 36.23
C LYS A 144 13.79 6.98 36.06
N GLY A 145 13.74 8.31 36.04
CA GLY A 145 14.90 9.19 35.85
C GLY A 145 15.39 9.31 34.40
N VAL A 146 14.66 8.76 33.43
CA VAL A 146 15.02 8.83 32.01
C VAL A 146 14.46 10.12 31.41
N TRP A 147 15.29 10.87 30.70
CA TRP A 147 14.83 12.07 30.01
C TRP A 147 13.92 11.71 28.84
N ARG A 148 12.79 12.42 28.72
CA ARG A 148 11.82 12.24 27.62
C ARG A 148 11.08 13.54 27.34
N PHE A 149 10.53 13.63 26.13
CA PHE A 149 9.51 14.63 25.83
C PHE A 149 8.18 14.26 26.48
N ALA A 150 7.45 15.26 26.96
CA ALA A 150 6.17 15.11 27.64
C ALA A 150 5.25 16.31 27.37
N ASP A 151 3.97 16.18 27.71
CA ASP A 151 3.01 17.28 27.70
C ASP A 151 3.46 18.43 28.63
N PRO A 152 3.00 19.68 28.40
CA PRO A 152 3.35 20.84 29.19
C PRO A 152 3.24 20.57 30.69
N ALA A 153 4.22 21.04 31.46
CA ALA A 153 4.18 20.86 32.91
C ALA A 153 3.00 21.62 33.54
N ASP A 154 2.51 21.12 34.69
CA ASP A 154 1.46 21.79 35.46
C ASP A 154 1.99 22.97 36.30
N ASP A 155 2.97 23.70 35.77
CA ASP A 155 3.52 24.91 36.36
C ASP A 155 2.94 26.18 35.69
N LYS A 156 3.37 27.35 36.17
CA LYS A 156 2.86 28.62 35.67
C LYS A 156 3.08 28.82 34.17
N ALA A 157 4.20 28.35 33.61
CA ALA A 157 4.51 28.55 32.20
C ALA A 157 3.83 27.48 31.33
N GLY A 158 3.93 26.20 31.70
CA GLY A 158 3.32 25.10 30.98
C GLY A 158 1.79 25.21 30.91
N ARG A 159 1.12 25.66 31.99
CA ARG A 159 -0.34 25.90 31.99
C ARG A 159 -0.80 26.88 30.91
N THR A 160 0.02 27.87 30.58
CA THR A 160 -0.33 28.86 29.54
C THR A 160 -0.29 28.29 28.14
N LEU A 161 0.43 27.17 27.93
CA LEU A 161 0.49 26.48 26.64
C LEU A 161 -0.65 25.49 26.43
N ILE A 162 -1.28 25.01 27.50
CA ILE A 162 -2.33 23.97 27.45
C ILE A 162 -3.43 24.27 26.42
N PRO A 163 -4.02 25.48 26.35
CA PRO A 163 -5.08 25.78 25.37
C PRO A 163 -4.64 25.57 23.92
N ALA A 164 -3.45 26.06 23.56
CA ALA A 164 -2.90 25.84 22.22
C ALA A 164 -2.47 24.38 22.01
N TRP A 165 -2.00 23.71 23.07
CA TRP A 165 -1.53 22.33 23.03
C TRP A 165 -2.68 21.34 22.77
N THR A 166 -3.90 21.63 23.22
CA THR A 166 -5.05 20.74 23.00
C THR A 166 -5.43 20.60 21.53
N GLU A 167 -5.14 21.60 20.68
CA GLU A 167 -5.35 21.54 19.22
C GLU A 167 -4.52 20.44 18.54
N LEU A 168 -3.38 20.07 19.14
CA LEU A 168 -2.55 18.97 18.66
C LEU A 168 -3.18 17.59 18.93
N GLY A 169 -4.15 17.52 19.84
CA GLY A 169 -4.81 16.28 20.26
C GLY A 169 -5.93 15.80 19.34
N GLU A 170 -6.23 16.54 18.27
CA GLU A 170 -7.24 16.22 17.27
C GLU A 170 -6.93 14.92 16.51
N LYS A 171 -7.96 14.30 15.92
CA LYS A 171 -7.80 13.00 15.24
C LYS A 171 -6.83 13.06 14.06
N ARG A 172 -6.85 14.17 13.32
CA ARG A 172 -6.03 14.45 12.15
C ARG A 172 -5.67 15.93 12.18
N VAL A 173 -4.39 16.23 12.04
CA VAL A 173 -3.86 17.59 12.08
C VAL A 173 -2.99 17.81 10.86
N ASN A 174 -3.36 18.77 10.00
CA ASN A 174 -2.44 19.34 9.02
C ASN A 174 -1.67 20.48 9.67
N LEU A 175 -0.35 20.49 9.50
CA LEU A 175 0.51 21.40 10.24
C LEU A 175 0.39 22.86 9.77
N ALA A 176 0.09 23.12 8.50
CA ALA A 176 -0.16 24.48 8.02
C ALA A 176 -1.47 25.06 8.58
N GLU A 177 -2.55 24.26 8.59
CA GLU A 177 -3.83 24.66 9.18
C GLU A 177 -3.71 24.91 10.70
N LEU A 178 -2.94 24.06 11.40
CA LEU A 178 -2.62 24.27 12.81
C LEU A 178 -1.85 25.58 13.01
N PHE A 179 -0.84 25.86 12.19
CA PHE A 179 -0.04 27.09 12.31
C PHE A 179 -0.89 28.34 12.08
N ASP A 180 -1.85 28.29 11.14
CA ASP A 180 -2.78 29.38 10.93
C ASP A 180 -3.74 29.55 12.12
N THR A 181 -4.20 28.45 12.70
CA THR A 181 -5.03 28.45 13.92
C THR A 181 -4.28 29.06 15.10
N TRP A 182 -3.04 28.64 15.33
CA TRP A 182 -2.18 29.18 16.39
C TRP A 182 -1.77 30.64 16.16
N ALA A 183 -1.64 31.09 14.90
CA ALA A 183 -1.36 32.49 14.59
C ALA A 183 -2.58 33.41 14.82
N ALA A 184 -3.79 32.86 14.70
CA ALA A 184 -5.03 33.57 14.91
C ALA A 184 -5.37 33.75 16.41
N ARG A 185 -6.43 34.51 16.68
CA ARG A 185 -7.02 34.60 18.03
C ARG A 185 -7.69 33.25 18.36
N PRO A 186 -7.63 32.77 19.61
CA PRO A 186 -7.19 33.48 20.82
C PRO A 186 -5.70 33.30 21.18
N TYR A 187 -4.90 32.63 20.35
CA TYR A 187 -3.53 32.22 20.69
C TYR A 187 -2.46 33.25 20.30
N GLY A 188 -2.46 33.74 19.05
CA GLY A 188 -1.50 34.75 18.57
C GLY A 188 -0.04 34.32 18.60
N ILE A 189 0.24 33.01 18.52
CA ILE A 189 1.58 32.43 18.55
C ILE A 189 2.32 32.82 17.27
N LYS A 190 3.61 33.12 17.38
CA LYS A 190 4.45 33.49 16.24
C LYS A 190 5.00 32.27 15.52
N ARG A 191 5.00 32.32 14.18
CA ARG A 191 5.40 31.18 13.33
C ARG A 191 6.79 30.62 13.64
N GLY A 192 7.72 31.46 14.09
CA GLY A 192 9.09 31.02 14.42
C GLY A 192 9.20 30.03 15.58
N VAL A 193 8.24 29.99 16.52
CA VAL A 193 8.26 29.06 17.66
C VAL A 193 7.42 27.80 17.44
N MET A 194 6.47 27.82 16.52
CA MET A 194 5.56 26.68 16.31
C MET A 194 6.28 25.36 15.95
N PRO A 195 7.35 25.33 15.12
CA PRO A 195 8.07 24.10 14.79
C PRO A 195 8.59 23.32 15.99
N VAL A 196 9.18 24.02 16.97
CA VAL A 196 9.72 23.36 18.17
C VAL A 196 8.62 22.81 19.06
N LEU A 197 7.48 23.51 19.17
CA LEU A 197 6.32 23.05 19.95
C LEU A 197 5.72 21.78 19.33
N VAL A 198 5.53 21.75 18.01
CA VAL A 198 5.00 20.58 17.33
C VAL A 198 5.95 19.39 17.41
N LEU A 199 7.24 19.61 17.18
CA LEU A 199 8.20 18.51 17.29
C LEU A 199 8.24 17.94 18.72
N SER A 200 8.17 18.79 19.75
CA SER A 200 8.04 18.33 21.14
C SER A 200 6.80 17.46 21.35
N TYR A 201 5.65 17.83 20.79
CA TYR A 201 4.43 17.03 20.85
C TYR A 201 4.58 15.68 20.15
N LEU A 202 5.08 15.68 18.91
CA LEU A 202 5.29 14.46 18.13
C LEU A 202 6.22 13.49 18.86
N LEU A 203 7.29 13.99 19.49
CA LEU A 203 8.24 13.18 20.25
C LEU A 203 7.65 12.65 21.57
N ALA A 204 6.82 13.45 22.25
CA ALA A 204 6.10 13.04 23.46
C ALA A 204 5.08 11.93 23.17
N HIS A 205 4.40 12.02 22.02
CA HIS A 205 3.31 11.13 21.61
C HIS A 205 3.70 10.16 20.49
N ARG A 206 4.99 9.88 20.30
CA ARG A 206 5.52 9.06 19.18
C ARG A 206 4.92 7.66 19.05
N ASN A 207 4.36 7.12 20.13
CA ASN A 207 3.70 5.80 20.14
C ASN A 207 2.18 5.88 19.87
N ALA A 208 1.61 7.08 19.88
CA ALA A 208 0.18 7.37 19.75
C ALA A 208 -0.14 8.27 18.55
N VAL A 209 0.86 8.60 17.72
CA VAL A 209 0.72 9.48 16.56
C VAL A 209 1.46 8.88 15.36
N ALA A 210 0.77 8.80 14.23
CA ALA A 210 1.34 8.47 12.92
C ALA A 210 1.63 9.76 12.15
N VAL A 211 2.86 9.91 11.65
CA VAL A 211 3.29 11.10 10.90
C VAL A 211 3.35 10.77 9.42
N TYR A 212 2.89 11.70 8.59
CA TYR A 212 2.88 11.61 7.14
C TYR A 212 3.57 12.83 6.54
N VAL A 213 4.44 12.59 5.58
CA VAL A 213 5.09 13.63 4.76
C VAL A 213 4.65 13.41 3.32
N GLU A 214 3.98 14.40 2.73
CA GLU A 214 3.43 14.32 1.36
C GLU A 214 2.51 13.10 1.17
N GLY A 215 1.78 12.73 2.22
CA GLY A 215 0.91 11.55 2.25
C GLY A 215 1.62 10.22 2.49
N ALA A 216 2.96 10.18 2.55
CA ALA A 216 3.73 8.99 2.85
C ALA A 216 3.97 8.84 4.36
N PHE A 217 3.61 7.67 4.91
CA PHE A 217 3.83 7.33 6.32
C PHE A 217 5.32 7.35 6.67
N GLN A 218 5.66 7.98 7.79
CA GLN A 218 7.03 8.07 8.32
C GLN A 218 7.21 7.08 9.47
N PRO A 219 8.08 6.05 9.33
CA PRO A 219 8.36 5.06 10.37
C PRO A 219 8.89 5.63 11.68
N ALA A 220 9.60 6.76 11.59
CA ALA A 220 10.25 7.42 12.70
C ALA A 220 10.15 8.93 12.53
N ILE A 221 10.22 9.65 13.64
CA ILE A 221 10.33 11.10 13.66
C ILE A 221 11.82 11.41 13.76
N ASP A 222 12.45 11.64 12.62
CA ASP A 222 13.90 11.85 12.46
C ASP A 222 14.24 13.25 11.93
N ASP A 223 15.49 13.47 11.53
CA ASP A 223 15.98 14.73 11.01
C ASP A 223 15.23 15.16 9.73
N ILE A 224 14.76 14.21 8.92
CA ILE A 224 14.01 14.49 7.69
C ILE A 224 12.65 15.09 8.05
N VAL A 225 11.94 14.48 9.00
CA VAL A 225 10.67 15.02 9.52
C VAL A 225 10.89 16.40 10.13
N ALA A 226 11.92 16.56 10.95
CA ALA A 226 12.27 17.83 11.57
C ALA A 226 12.56 18.95 10.53
N ASP A 227 13.35 18.65 9.49
CA ASP A 227 13.63 19.60 8.42
C ASP A 227 12.39 19.90 7.59
N ARG A 228 11.52 18.91 7.34
CA ARG A 228 10.29 19.12 6.60
C ARG A 228 9.31 20.01 7.37
N ILE A 229 9.21 19.88 8.69
CA ILE A 229 8.42 20.79 9.57
C ILE A 229 8.87 22.25 9.34
N LEU A 230 10.17 22.49 9.22
CA LEU A 230 10.73 23.84 9.04
C LEU A 230 10.54 24.39 7.62
N GLN A 231 10.61 23.53 6.61
CA GLN A 231 10.59 23.93 5.20
C GLN A 231 9.17 24.09 4.65
N ASP A 232 8.30 23.12 4.94
CA ASP A 232 6.96 23.05 4.36
C ASP A 232 5.98 22.37 5.32
N PRO A 233 5.40 23.15 6.25
CA PRO A 233 4.34 22.67 7.13
C PRO A 233 3.14 22.06 6.39
N ALA A 234 2.82 22.51 5.17
CA ALA A 234 1.63 22.02 4.46
C ALA A 234 1.78 20.56 4.03
N ALA A 235 3.01 20.11 3.82
CA ALA A 235 3.34 18.73 3.48
C ALA A 235 3.27 17.77 4.68
N ILE A 236 3.12 18.27 5.91
CA ILE A 236 3.07 17.43 7.10
C ILE A 236 1.64 17.31 7.61
N GLU A 237 1.25 16.06 7.79
CA GLU A 237 0.04 15.67 8.48
C GLU A 237 0.39 14.64 9.54
N PHE A 238 -0.27 14.70 10.69
CA PHE A 238 -0.20 13.62 11.64
C PHE A 238 -1.59 13.23 12.13
N ARG A 239 -1.72 11.95 12.49
CA ARG A 239 -2.98 11.35 12.90
C ARG A 239 -2.81 10.68 14.24
N ARG A 240 -3.76 10.92 15.14
CA ARG A 240 -3.76 10.27 16.43
C ARG A 240 -4.21 8.82 16.25
N ILE A 241 -3.36 7.91 16.71
CA ILE A 241 -3.62 6.49 16.69
C ILE A 241 -4.25 6.11 18.03
N SER A 242 -5.49 5.64 17.99
CA SER A 242 -6.12 5.03 19.15
C SER A 242 -5.92 3.52 19.08
N ARG A 243 -4.76 3.03 19.55
CA ARG A 243 -4.54 1.58 19.67
C ARG A 243 -5.27 1.07 20.89
N SER A 244 -6.25 0.20 20.66
CA SER A 244 -6.88 -0.58 21.70
C SER A 244 -5.97 -1.75 22.09
N LYS A 245 -6.21 -2.36 23.27
CA LYS A 245 -5.55 -3.62 23.64
C LYS A 245 -5.77 -4.73 22.60
N ARG A 246 -6.87 -4.64 21.83
CA ARG A 246 -7.19 -5.57 20.74
C ARG A 246 -6.23 -5.39 19.56
N ASP A 247 -5.88 -4.15 19.24
CA ASP A 247 -4.96 -3.82 18.14
C ASP A 247 -3.54 -4.29 18.46
N GLU A 248 -3.09 -4.10 19.70
CA GLU A 248 -1.80 -4.64 20.16
C GLU A 248 -1.77 -6.17 20.11
N ALA A 249 -2.83 -6.83 20.59
CA ALA A 249 -2.95 -8.27 20.53
C ALA A 249 -2.96 -8.78 19.07
N PHE A 250 -3.64 -8.07 18.17
CA PHE A 250 -3.67 -8.39 16.74
C PHE A 250 -2.29 -8.30 16.10
N VAL A 251 -1.52 -7.24 16.37
CA VAL A 251 -0.14 -7.11 15.88
C VAL A 251 0.77 -8.18 16.46
N GLN A 252 0.68 -8.46 17.76
CA GLN A 252 1.48 -9.51 18.40
C GLN A 252 1.18 -10.89 17.80
N GLN A 253 -0.10 -11.19 17.58
CA GLN A 253 -0.52 -12.44 16.98
C GLN A 253 -0.03 -12.57 15.54
N LEU A 254 -0.17 -11.53 14.71
CA LEU A 254 0.34 -11.53 13.35
C LEU A 254 1.87 -11.70 13.32
N ALA A 255 2.60 -10.98 14.18
CA ALA A 255 4.04 -11.13 14.28
C ALA A 255 4.45 -12.57 14.64
N ALA A 256 3.76 -13.19 15.59
CA ALA A 256 4.01 -14.58 15.97
C ALA A 256 3.70 -15.57 14.83
N LEU A 257 2.59 -15.38 14.11
CA LEU A 257 2.18 -16.28 13.03
C LEU A 257 2.99 -16.09 11.73
N LEU A 258 3.56 -14.90 11.50
CA LEU A 258 4.37 -14.59 10.34
C LEU A 258 5.86 -14.89 10.54
N SER A 259 6.31 -14.98 11.79
CA SER A 259 7.69 -15.30 12.12
C SER A 259 8.05 -16.73 11.72
N THR A 260 9.22 -16.91 11.12
CA THR A 260 9.86 -18.21 10.92
C THR A 260 11.17 -18.26 11.69
N GLU A 261 11.75 -19.46 11.90
CA GLU A 261 13.06 -19.62 12.57
C GLU A 261 14.17 -18.80 11.90
N THR A 262 14.07 -18.61 10.58
CA THR A 262 15.05 -17.88 9.77
C THR A 262 14.71 -16.40 9.57
N SER A 263 13.49 -15.95 9.91
CA SER A 263 13.03 -14.57 9.73
C SER A 263 12.01 -14.19 10.81
N PRO A 264 12.48 -13.76 12.00
CA PRO A 264 11.61 -13.26 13.05
C PRO A 264 11.02 -11.90 12.68
N VAL A 265 9.73 -11.72 12.98
CA VAL A 265 8.99 -10.46 12.76
C VAL A 265 8.76 -9.80 14.11
N GLU A 266 9.20 -8.54 14.27
CA GLU A 266 8.93 -7.78 15.49
C GLU A 266 7.43 -7.47 15.65
N PRO A 267 6.87 -7.49 16.88
CA PRO A 267 5.46 -7.18 17.14
C PRO A 267 5.19 -5.66 17.09
N LYS A 268 5.45 -5.06 15.93
CA LYS A 268 5.20 -3.65 15.62
C LYS A 268 4.47 -3.57 14.27
N ALA A 269 3.66 -2.53 14.10
CA ALA A 269 2.83 -2.35 12.90
C ALA A 269 3.63 -2.42 11.59
N LEU A 270 4.72 -1.65 11.47
CA LEU A 270 5.53 -1.60 10.26
C LEU A 270 6.21 -2.94 9.90
N PRO A 271 6.93 -3.63 10.81
CA PRO A 271 7.47 -4.97 10.54
C PRO A 271 6.42 -5.99 10.10
N VAL A 272 5.27 -6.02 10.78
CA VAL A 272 4.16 -6.92 10.45
C VAL A 272 3.58 -6.62 9.06
N ALA A 273 3.27 -5.36 8.79
CA ALA A 273 2.77 -4.91 7.49
C ALA A 273 3.77 -5.22 6.36
N SER A 274 5.07 -5.00 6.62
CA SER A 274 6.14 -5.27 5.65
C SER A 274 6.26 -6.77 5.35
N ALA A 275 6.17 -7.62 6.37
CA ALA A 275 6.19 -9.07 6.19
C ALA A 275 5.00 -9.56 5.35
N LEU A 276 3.79 -9.04 5.61
CA LEU A 276 2.61 -9.32 4.78
C LEU A 276 2.82 -8.86 3.33
N TYR A 277 3.24 -7.61 3.15
CA TYR A 277 3.46 -7.02 1.83
C TYR A 277 4.47 -7.83 1.02
N GLN A 278 5.62 -8.17 1.60
CA GLN A 278 6.66 -8.95 0.92
C GLN A 278 6.16 -10.33 0.49
N ARG A 279 5.44 -11.05 1.37
CA ARG A 279 4.93 -12.39 1.03
C ARG A 279 3.86 -12.35 -0.05
N PHE A 280 2.94 -11.38 -0.02
CA PHE A 280 1.95 -11.22 -1.09
C PHE A 280 2.56 -10.77 -2.42
N HIS A 281 3.58 -9.89 -2.41
CA HIS A 281 4.29 -9.47 -3.62
C HIS A 281 5.21 -10.56 -4.20
N ALA A 282 5.67 -11.51 -3.38
CA ALA A 282 6.44 -12.67 -3.84
C ALA A 282 5.60 -13.70 -4.60
N LEU A 283 4.26 -13.63 -4.51
CA LEU A 283 3.35 -14.51 -5.24
C LEU A 283 3.54 -14.37 -6.76
N PRO A 284 3.39 -15.46 -7.55
CA PRO A 284 3.30 -15.37 -9.00
C PRO A 284 2.18 -14.42 -9.45
N LEU A 285 2.37 -13.75 -10.58
CA LEU A 285 1.43 -12.75 -11.11
C LEU A 285 0.01 -13.30 -11.30
N TRP A 286 -0.11 -14.58 -11.66
CA TRP A 286 -1.39 -15.29 -11.72
C TRP A 286 -2.07 -15.33 -10.34
N ALA A 287 -1.36 -15.73 -9.28
CA ALA A 287 -1.92 -15.79 -7.92
C ALA A 287 -2.30 -14.41 -7.37
N GLN A 288 -1.55 -13.37 -7.77
CA GLN A 288 -1.88 -11.96 -7.45
C GLN A 288 -3.19 -11.49 -8.09
N ARG A 289 -3.64 -12.10 -9.20
CA ARG A 289 -4.76 -11.59 -10.02
C ARG A 289 -5.96 -12.52 -10.11
N THR A 290 -5.78 -13.81 -9.86
CA THR A 290 -6.80 -14.83 -10.07
C THR A 290 -8.06 -14.56 -9.25
N GLN A 291 -9.22 -14.83 -9.85
CA GLN A 291 -10.53 -14.73 -9.24
C GLN A 291 -11.02 -16.06 -8.65
N THR A 292 -10.24 -17.14 -8.83
CA THR A 292 -10.57 -18.50 -8.36
C THR A 292 -10.47 -18.67 -6.84
N LEU A 293 -9.82 -17.72 -6.15
CA LEU A 293 -9.70 -17.70 -4.70
C LEU A 293 -11.04 -17.35 -4.04
N ALA A 294 -11.26 -17.90 -2.85
CA ALA A 294 -12.41 -17.53 -2.02
C ALA A 294 -12.45 -16.00 -1.81
N GLU A 295 -13.66 -15.42 -1.77
CA GLU A 295 -13.87 -13.97 -1.73
C GLU A 295 -13.06 -13.28 -0.61
N LYS A 296 -13.04 -13.85 0.59
CA LYS A 296 -12.25 -13.35 1.72
C LYS A 296 -10.74 -13.31 1.43
N VAL A 297 -10.22 -14.34 0.77
CA VAL A 297 -8.79 -14.42 0.40
C VAL A 297 -8.46 -13.36 -0.64
N ARG A 298 -9.34 -13.16 -1.62
CA ARG A 298 -9.20 -12.08 -2.63
C ARG A 298 -9.20 -10.71 -1.96
N LYS A 299 -10.14 -10.44 -1.05
CA LYS A 299 -10.22 -9.19 -0.29
C LYS A 299 -8.92 -8.89 0.46
N VAL A 300 -8.43 -9.83 1.26
CA VAL A 300 -7.17 -9.68 2.01
C VAL A 300 -5.98 -9.43 1.07
N ARG A 301 -5.85 -10.25 0.01
CA ARG A 301 -4.79 -10.10 -0.99
C ARG A 301 -4.83 -8.71 -1.65
N ASP A 302 -5.99 -8.28 -2.12
CA ASP A 302 -6.14 -7.03 -2.87
C ASP A 302 -5.90 -5.81 -1.98
N ILE A 303 -6.27 -5.88 -0.70
CA ILE A 303 -5.94 -4.85 0.31
C ILE A 303 -4.43 -4.75 0.50
N VAL A 304 -3.74 -5.87 0.73
CA VAL A 304 -2.29 -5.86 0.98
C VAL A 304 -1.52 -5.39 -0.26
N LEU A 305 -1.87 -5.86 -1.47
CA LEU A 305 -1.19 -5.48 -2.72
C LEU A 305 -1.38 -4.01 -3.12
N LYS A 306 -2.41 -3.32 -2.59
CA LYS A 306 -2.69 -1.90 -2.85
C LYS A 306 -2.25 -0.98 -1.73
N ALA A 307 -1.84 -1.54 -0.59
CA ALA A 307 -1.53 -0.75 0.60
C ALA A 307 -0.26 0.09 0.41
N SER A 308 -0.37 1.37 0.76
CA SER A 308 0.75 2.33 0.81
C SER A 308 1.08 2.79 2.23
N ASP A 309 0.21 2.50 3.19
CA ASP A 309 0.33 2.89 4.59
C ASP A 309 0.20 1.66 5.50
N PRO A 310 1.28 1.26 6.20
CA PRO A 310 1.29 0.15 7.15
C PRO A 310 0.24 0.25 8.26
N GLU A 311 -0.02 1.45 8.78
CA GLU A 311 -0.95 1.66 9.89
C GLU A 311 -2.40 1.52 9.40
N ALA A 312 -2.72 2.18 8.27
CA ALA A 312 -4.02 2.03 7.63
C ALA A 312 -4.30 0.58 7.21
N LEU A 313 -3.29 -0.11 6.66
CA LEU A 313 -3.39 -1.51 6.27
C LEU A 313 -3.89 -2.38 7.43
N LEU A 314 -3.23 -2.28 8.59
CA LEU A 314 -3.53 -3.16 9.72
C LEU A 314 -4.82 -2.78 10.46
N PHE A 315 -5.05 -1.49 10.69
CA PHE A 315 -6.09 -1.04 11.64
C PHE A 315 -7.32 -0.42 10.99
N SER A 316 -7.30 -0.16 9.69
CA SER A 316 -8.46 0.29 8.91
C SER A 316 -8.87 -0.76 7.89
N ASP A 317 -7.97 -1.11 6.99
CA ASP A 317 -8.32 -1.85 5.78
C ASP A 317 -8.52 -3.35 6.09
N LEU A 318 -7.57 -3.99 6.78
CA LEU A 318 -7.73 -5.38 7.21
C LEU A 318 -8.78 -5.52 8.32
N ALA A 319 -8.87 -4.55 9.22
CA ALA A 319 -9.86 -4.56 10.30
C ALA A 319 -11.29 -4.57 9.74
N SER A 320 -11.58 -3.73 8.73
CA SER A 320 -12.89 -3.71 8.07
C SER A 320 -13.16 -4.95 7.23
N ALA A 321 -12.14 -5.51 6.55
CA ALA A 321 -12.30 -6.72 5.75
C ALA A 321 -12.52 -8.00 6.55
N LEU A 322 -12.21 -7.97 7.85
CA LEU A 322 -12.28 -9.11 8.78
C LEU A 322 -13.31 -8.87 9.90
N GLU A 323 -14.23 -7.92 9.70
CA GLU A 323 -15.30 -7.64 10.64
C GLU A 323 -16.17 -8.90 10.86
N GLY A 324 -16.38 -9.26 12.13
CA GLY A 324 -17.12 -10.46 12.51
C GLY A 324 -16.30 -11.75 12.62
N GLU A 325 -15.01 -11.73 12.30
CA GLU A 325 -14.15 -12.89 12.49
C GLU A 325 -13.78 -13.09 13.97
N PRO A 326 -13.85 -14.34 14.48
CA PRO A 326 -13.48 -14.63 15.87
C PRO A 326 -11.99 -14.35 16.12
N ASP A 327 -11.16 -14.63 15.11
CA ASP A 327 -9.72 -14.40 15.14
C ASP A 327 -9.24 -13.78 13.81
N PRO A 328 -9.14 -12.43 13.76
CA PRO A 328 -8.67 -11.72 12.58
C PRO A 328 -7.22 -12.07 12.20
N GLY A 329 -6.33 -12.26 13.19
CA GLY A 329 -4.91 -12.54 12.92
C GLY A 329 -4.72 -13.87 12.22
N VAL A 330 -5.37 -14.92 12.73
CA VAL A 330 -5.39 -16.24 12.10
C VAL A 330 -6.04 -16.17 10.71
N SER A 331 -7.11 -15.38 10.56
CA SER A 331 -7.78 -15.20 9.28
C SER A 331 -6.88 -14.60 8.19
N VAL A 332 -6.07 -13.59 8.53
CA VAL A 332 -5.10 -12.98 7.59
C VAL A 332 -4.09 -14.03 7.15
N VAL A 333 -3.48 -14.74 8.10
CA VAL A 333 -2.42 -15.71 7.78
C VAL A 333 -2.98 -16.92 7.03
N ALA A 334 -4.20 -17.36 7.36
CA ALA A 334 -4.89 -18.39 6.60
C ALA A 334 -5.19 -17.94 5.16
N ALA A 335 -5.54 -16.66 4.95
CA ALA A 335 -5.72 -16.11 3.61
C ALA A 335 -4.39 -16.07 2.85
N LEU A 336 -3.30 -15.64 3.49
CA LEU A 336 -1.97 -15.64 2.92
C LEU A 336 -1.52 -17.05 2.49
N ASN A 337 -1.62 -18.04 3.38
CA ASN A 337 -1.25 -19.42 3.09
C ASN A 337 -2.09 -20.00 1.93
N LYS A 338 -3.39 -19.65 1.86
CA LYS A 338 -4.26 -20.04 0.73
C LYS A 338 -3.83 -19.39 -0.58
N ALA A 339 -3.40 -18.12 -0.56
CA ALA A 339 -2.90 -17.43 -1.73
C ALA A 339 -1.55 -18.01 -2.21
N GLU A 340 -0.65 -18.34 -1.28
CA GLU A 340 0.63 -19.00 -1.57
C GLU A 340 0.43 -20.41 -2.17
N TYR A 341 -0.53 -21.16 -1.64
CA TYR A 341 -0.84 -22.52 -2.14
C TYR A 341 -1.63 -22.54 -3.46
N ALA A 342 -2.22 -21.42 -3.87
CA ALA A 342 -3.09 -21.35 -5.04
C ALA A 342 -2.38 -21.77 -6.33
N TYR A 343 -1.17 -21.27 -6.54
CA TYR A 343 -0.39 -21.55 -7.75
C TYR A 343 0.12 -22.99 -7.80
N PRO A 344 0.74 -23.55 -6.73
CA PRO A 344 1.02 -24.99 -6.65
C PRO A 344 -0.21 -25.86 -6.92
N LYS A 345 -1.37 -25.51 -6.35
CA LYS A 345 -2.63 -26.24 -6.58
C LYS A 345 -3.09 -26.19 -8.04
N MET A 346 -2.96 -25.03 -8.70
CA MET A 346 -3.27 -24.88 -10.13
C MET A 346 -2.38 -25.80 -10.98
N LEU A 347 -1.06 -25.81 -10.73
CA LEU A 347 -0.13 -26.72 -11.42
C LEU A 347 -0.45 -28.19 -11.14
N GLU A 348 -0.79 -28.55 -9.90
CA GLU A 348 -1.19 -29.92 -9.57
C GLU A 348 -2.48 -30.34 -10.29
N THR A 349 -3.41 -29.41 -10.48
CA THR A 349 -4.66 -29.65 -11.23
C THR A 349 -4.37 -29.88 -12.71
N LEU A 350 -3.51 -29.07 -13.32
CA LEU A 350 -3.04 -29.27 -14.70
C LEU A 350 -2.35 -30.63 -14.86
N ARG A 351 -1.49 -30.99 -13.91
CA ARG A 351 -0.77 -32.27 -13.90
C ARG A 351 -1.72 -33.48 -13.84
N LYS A 352 -2.73 -33.45 -12.95
CA LYS A 352 -3.73 -34.51 -12.85
C LYS A 352 -4.53 -34.64 -14.14
N SER A 353 -4.99 -33.51 -14.68
CA SER A 353 -5.75 -33.51 -15.93
C SER A 353 -4.90 -34.01 -17.11
N LEU A 354 -3.61 -33.65 -17.20
CA LEU A 354 -2.70 -34.17 -18.22
C LEU A 354 -2.58 -35.69 -18.14
N ALA A 355 -2.32 -36.22 -16.94
CA ALA A 355 -2.18 -37.66 -16.72
C ALA A 355 -3.46 -38.44 -17.07
N GLU A 356 -4.63 -37.90 -16.70
CA GLU A 356 -5.93 -38.47 -17.04
C GLU A 356 -6.15 -38.55 -18.55
N HIS A 357 -5.81 -37.49 -19.31
CA HIS A 357 -5.99 -37.47 -20.77
C HIS A 357 -5.01 -38.39 -21.49
N LEU A 358 -3.79 -38.56 -20.96
CA LEU A 358 -2.77 -39.46 -21.51
C LEU A 358 -2.95 -40.91 -21.04
N GLY A 359 -3.75 -41.16 -20.00
CA GLY A 359 -3.97 -42.49 -19.43
C GLY A 359 -2.77 -43.03 -18.65
N VAL A 360 -2.06 -42.17 -17.93
CA VAL A 360 -0.89 -42.53 -17.10
C VAL A 360 -1.15 -42.22 -15.62
N ASP A 361 -0.34 -42.80 -14.73
CA ASP A 361 -0.43 -42.47 -13.31
C ASP A 361 -0.05 -40.99 -13.07
N PRO A 362 -0.87 -40.22 -12.35
CA PRO A 362 -0.63 -38.80 -12.16
C PRO A 362 0.58 -38.49 -11.31
N LYS A 363 1.12 -39.41 -10.51
CA LYS A 363 2.33 -39.20 -9.70
C LYS A 363 3.59 -39.52 -10.49
N THR A 364 3.65 -40.66 -11.15
CA THR A 364 4.89 -41.17 -11.76
C THR A 364 5.02 -40.85 -13.25
N PHE A 365 3.89 -40.65 -13.96
CA PHE A 365 3.88 -40.56 -15.43
C PHE A 365 4.58 -41.74 -16.12
N GLU A 366 4.63 -42.89 -15.44
CA GLU A 366 5.36 -44.06 -15.92
C GLU A 366 4.81 -44.54 -17.28
N GLY A 367 5.73 -44.95 -18.16
CA GLY A 367 5.40 -45.39 -19.51
C GLY A 367 5.21 -44.28 -20.54
N ILE A 368 5.21 -43.00 -20.17
CA ILE A 368 5.03 -41.91 -21.16
C ILE A 368 6.25 -41.73 -22.08
N GLY A 369 7.46 -41.97 -21.59
CA GLY A 369 8.70 -41.82 -22.36
C GLY A 369 8.74 -42.70 -23.61
N PRO A 370 8.57 -44.03 -23.50
CA PRO A 370 8.49 -44.93 -24.66
C PRO A 370 7.37 -44.53 -25.64
N ARG A 371 6.19 -44.19 -25.13
CA ARG A 371 5.03 -43.76 -25.95
C ARG A 371 5.33 -42.49 -26.73
N SER A 372 6.03 -41.54 -26.11
CA SER A 372 6.49 -40.32 -26.77
C SER A 372 7.48 -40.62 -27.89
N SER A 373 8.45 -41.51 -27.67
CA SER A 373 9.42 -41.90 -28.70
C SER A 373 8.73 -42.55 -29.91
N THR A 374 7.67 -43.33 -29.68
CA THR A 374 6.86 -43.93 -30.74
C THR A 374 6.03 -42.89 -31.50
N ALA A 375 5.37 -41.96 -30.81
CA ALA A 375 4.48 -40.97 -31.43
C ALA A 375 5.21 -39.80 -32.11
N SER A 376 6.47 -39.54 -31.75
CA SER A 376 7.23 -38.37 -32.23
C SER A 376 7.57 -38.47 -33.72
N GLY A 377 7.35 -37.38 -34.47
CA GLY A 377 7.69 -37.30 -35.90
C GLY A 377 6.68 -37.99 -36.83
N VAL A 378 5.53 -38.39 -36.29
CA VAL A 378 4.43 -39.02 -37.04
C VAL A 378 3.43 -37.98 -37.53
N SER A 379 3.15 -36.95 -36.72
CA SER A 379 2.09 -35.97 -37.01
C SER A 379 2.45 -34.93 -38.08
N ALA A 380 3.75 -34.76 -38.39
CA ALA A 380 4.31 -33.67 -39.19
C ALA A 380 3.97 -32.24 -38.69
N GLU A 381 3.30 -32.11 -37.54
CA GLU A 381 2.97 -30.86 -36.89
C GLU A 381 3.98 -30.57 -35.78
N LEU A 382 4.84 -29.57 -36.01
CA LEU A 382 5.91 -29.19 -35.07
C LEU A 382 5.42 -28.94 -33.63
N ARG A 383 4.20 -28.42 -33.47
CA ARG A 383 3.61 -28.14 -32.15
C ARG A 383 3.18 -29.41 -31.42
N VAL A 384 2.66 -30.39 -32.15
CA VAL A 384 2.26 -31.69 -31.59
C VAL A 384 3.51 -32.48 -31.22
N ASP A 385 4.53 -32.52 -32.09
CA ASP A 385 5.80 -33.18 -31.79
C ASP A 385 6.52 -32.53 -30.60
N ALA A 386 6.52 -31.19 -30.50
CA ALA A 386 7.06 -30.50 -29.34
C ALA A 386 6.32 -30.83 -28.04
N PHE A 387 4.99 -30.97 -28.09
CA PHE A 387 4.19 -31.40 -26.95
C PHE A 387 4.49 -32.85 -26.56
N ILE A 388 4.52 -33.77 -27.54
CA ILE A 388 4.84 -35.19 -27.35
C ILE A 388 6.19 -35.32 -26.65
N MET A 389 7.24 -34.73 -27.21
CA MET A 389 8.60 -34.79 -26.66
C MET A 389 8.68 -34.22 -25.24
N ARG A 390 7.98 -33.11 -24.96
CA ARG A 390 7.96 -32.51 -23.61
C ARG A 390 7.19 -33.37 -22.62
N ALA A 391 6.08 -33.99 -23.03
CA ALA A 391 5.32 -34.93 -22.20
C ALA A 391 6.10 -36.23 -21.95
N GLY A 392 6.88 -36.70 -22.92
CA GLY A 392 7.75 -37.87 -22.78
C GLY A 392 8.91 -37.68 -21.82
N ALA A 393 9.41 -36.45 -21.70
CA ALA A 393 10.49 -36.06 -20.79
C ALA A 393 9.98 -35.65 -19.38
N PHE A 394 8.74 -35.98 -19.03
CA PHE A 394 8.13 -35.58 -17.77
C PHE A 394 8.65 -36.48 -16.62
N GLU A 395 9.43 -35.92 -15.70
CA GLU A 395 10.02 -36.64 -14.56
C GLU A 395 9.21 -36.46 -13.26
N GLY A 396 8.12 -35.71 -13.30
CA GLY A 396 7.20 -35.55 -12.17
C GLY A 396 7.49 -34.35 -11.27
N ASN A 397 8.48 -33.52 -11.60
CA ASN A 397 8.81 -32.33 -10.81
C ASN A 397 7.89 -31.14 -11.17
N SER A 398 7.88 -30.09 -10.34
CA SER A 398 7.04 -28.90 -10.56
C SER A 398 7.49 -28.05 -11.76
N GLY A 399 8.76 -28.11 -12.17
CA GLY A 399 9.29 -27.41 -13.34
C GLY A 399 8.83 -28.03 -14.67
N ASP A 400 8.63 -29.35 -14.71
CA ASP A 400 8.21 -30.07 -15.91
C ASP A 400 6.81 -29.64 -16.35
N ILE A 401 5.89 -29.55 -15.38
CA ILE A 401 4.52 -29.09 -15.65
C ILE A 401 4.48 -27.62 -16.04
N GLU A 402 5.32 -26.75 -15.45
CA GLU A 402 5.43 -25.35 -15.88
C GLU A 402 5.94 -25.22 -17.31
N GLY A 403 6.95 -26.02 -17.68
CA GLY A 403 7.53 -26.04 -19.01
C GLY A 403 6.55 -26.52 -20.08
N LEU A 404 5.76 -27.55 -19.77
CA LEU A 404 4.71 -28.07 -20.65
C LEU A 404 3.53 -27.09 -20.73
N ALA A 405 3.07 -26.57 -19.60
CA ALA A 405 1.99 -25.61 -19.54
C ALA A 405 2.32 -24.34 -20.35
N SER A 406 3.57 -23.87 -20.31
CA SER A 406 4.03 -22.75 -21.13
C SER A 406 3.84 -22.94 -22.64
N LEU A 407 3.92 -24.19 -23.13
CA LEU A 407 3.71 -24.54 -24.54
C LEU A 407 2.23 -24.39 -24.96
N LEU A 408 1.30 -24.59 -24.02
CA LEU A 408 -0.14 -24.58 -24.30
C LEU A 408 -0.62 -23.19 -24.74
N VAL A 409 -0.13 -22.13 -24.09
CA VAL A 409 -0.56 -20.74 -24.31
C VAL A 409 0.61 -19.81 -24.66
N HIS A 410 1.78 -20.35 -24.96
CA HIS A 410 3.01 -19.60 -25.29
C HIS A 410 3.41 -18.54 -24.26
N LYS A 411 3.14 -18.82 -22.98
CA LYS A 411 3.35 -17.89 -21.86
C LYS A 411 3.55 -18.69 -20.57
N PRO A 412 4.50 -18.32 -19.69
CA PRO A 412 4.69 -19.01 -18.42
C PRO A 412 3.44 -18.99 -17.54
N PRO A 413 3.05 -20.10 -16.89
CA PRO A 413 1.85 -20.17 -16.05
C PRO A 413 1.82 -19.15 -14.92
N ARG A 414 2.99 -18.79 -14.41
CA ARG A 414 3.17 -17.73 -13.40
C ARG A 414 2.58 -16.39 -13.83
N ASN A 415 2.44 -16.14 -15.13
CA ASN A 415 1.98 -14.87 -15.70
C ASN A 415 0.56 -14.94 -16.29
N TRP A 416 -0.13 -16.06 -16.14
CA TRP A 416 -1.46 -16.25 -16.72
C TRP A 416 -2.53 -15.37 -16.08
N SER A 417 -3.60 -15.18 -16.83
CA SER A 417 -4.95 -14.82 -16.36
C SER A 417 -5.81 -16.07 -16.24
N ASP A 418 -6.96 -15.96 -15.56
CA ASP A 418 -7.90 -17.09 -15.44
C ASP A 418 -8.38 -17.57 -16.82
N ARG A 419 -8.57 -16.66 -17.78
CA ARG A 419 -8.92 -17.01 -19.16
C ARG A 419 -7.80 -17.80 -19.85
N GLU A 420 -6.54 -17.43 -19.65
CA GLU A 420 -5.41 -18.17 -20.21
C GLU A 420 -5.29 -19.56 -19.57
N GLN A 421 -5.63 -19.71 -18.28
CA GLN A 421 -5.72 -21.01 -17.63
C GLN A 421 -6.81 -21.89 -18.25
N GLU A 422 -8.01 -21.37 -18.50
CA GLU A 422 -9.08 -22.08 -19.18
C GLU A 422 -8.67 -22.49 -20.61
N GLN A 423 -8.04 -21.58 -21.34
CA GLN A 423 -7.50 -21.86 -22.67
C GLN A 423 -6.43 -22.96 -22.63
N ALA A 424 -5.54 -22.94 -21.63
CA ALA A 424 -4.54 -23.98 -21.44
C ALA A 424 -5.18 -25.35 -21.24
N MET A 425 -6.24 -25.45 -20.43
CA MET A 425 -6.96 -26.71 -20.20
C MET A 425 -7.55 -27.27 -21.50
N PHE A 426 -8.14 -26.41 -22.33
CA PHE A 426 -8.69 -26.83 -23.62
C PHE A 426 -7.60 -27.26 -24.61
N GLU A 427 -6.54 -26.46 -24.74
CA GLU A 427 -5.41 -26.78 -25.63
C GLU A 427 -4.67 -28.05 -25.18
N MET A 428 -4.57 -28.30 -23.89
CA MET A 428 -4.01 -29.54 -23.33
C MET A 428 -4.82 -30.75 -23.75
N ALA A 429 -6.15 -30.73 -23.60
CA ALA A 429 -7.01 -31.83 -24.01
C ALA A 429 -6.87 -32.13 -25.51
N LYS A 430 -6.83 -31.08 -26.34
CA LYS A 430 -6.63 -31.19 -27.79
C LYS A 430 -5.29 -31.82 -28.15
N LEU A 431 -4.19 -31.38 -27.51
CA LEU A 431 -2.86 -31.92 -27.77
C LEU A 431 -2.69 -33.35 -27.24
N CYS A 432 -3.33 -33.70 -26.12
CA CYS A 432 -3.36 -35.09 -25.63
C CYS A 432 -4.11 -36.01 -26.59
N LEU A 433 -5.21 -35.54 -27.20
CA LEU A 433 -5.90 -36.31 -28.23
C LEU A 433 -4.99 -36.54 -29.45
N ARG A 434 -4.31 -35.50 -29.92
CA ARG A 434 -3.35 -35.58 -31.04
C ARG A 434 -2.16 -36.49 -30.73
N PHE A 435 -1.69 -36.51 -29.48
CA PHE A 435 -0.68 -37.45 -29.02
C PHE A 435 -1.14 -38.89 -29.24
N ARG A 436 -2.35 -39.23 -28.77
CA ARG A 436 -2.89 -40.59 -28.89
C ARG A 436 -3.18 -41.00 -30.34
N GLU A 437 -3.64 -40.06 -31.16
CA GLU A 437 -3.77 -40.26 -32.61
C GLU A 437 -2.39 -40.60 -33.22
N ALA A 438 -1.36 -39.79 -32.93
CA ALA A 438 0.01 -40.01 -33.43
C ALA A 438 0.60 -41.35 -32.97
N GLU A 439 0.38 -41.73 -31.71
CA GLU A 439 0.77 -43.03 -31.16
C GLU A 439 0.15 -44.18 -31.97
N THR A 440 -1.13 -44.06 -32.35
CA THR A 440 -1.81 -45.06 -33.17
C THR A 440 -1.22 -45.12 -34.59
N PHE A 441 -1.00 -43.96 -35.23
CA PHE A 441 -0.44 -43.91 -36.58
C PHE A 441 0.98 -44.45 -36.64
N ALA A 442 1.78 -44.29 -35.59
CA ALA A 442 3.13 -44.83 -35.54
C ALA A 442 3.14 -46.37 -35.56
N ALA A 443 2.22 -47.00 -34.81
CA ALA A 443 2.05 -48.45 -34.79
C ALA A 443 1.70 -49.03 -36.18
N VAL A 444 1.09 -48.21 -37.05
CA VAL A 444 0.78 -48.58 -38.45
C VAL A 444 2.00 -48.40 -39.37
N ARG A 445 2.83 -47.37 -39.15
CA ARG A 445 3.95 -46.99 -40.04
C ARG A 445 5.11 -48.00 -40.03
N ASP A 446 5.38 -48.65 -38.90
CA ASP A 446 6.45 -49.66 -38.75
C ASP A 446 6.09 -51.05 -39.32
N ARG A 447 4.93 -51.21 -39.95
CA ARG A 447 4.52 -52.45 -40.62
C ARG A 447 4.52 -52.26 -42.14
N SER A 448 5.25 -53.12 -42.86
CA SER A 448 5.40 -53.05 -44.32
C SER A 448 4.05 -53.02 -45.05
N PRO A 449 3.92 -52.28 -46.16
CA PRO A 449 2.63 -52.04 -46.82
C PRO A 449 2.23 -53.24 -47.69
N THR A 450 1.54 -54.21 -47.08
CA THR A 450 0.77 -55.24 -47.80
C THR A 450 -0.69 -55.34 -47.30
N SER A 451 -1.08 -54.50 -46.35
CA SER A 451 -2.45 -54.42 -45.81
C SER A 451 -2.88 -52.97 -45.63
N GLN A 452 -4.19 -52.71 -45.78
CA GLN A 452 -4.79 -51.42 -45.46
C GLN A 452 -5.16 -51.40 -43.98
N ALA A 453 -4.80 -50.33 -43.27
CA ALA A 453 -5.15 -50.17 -41.86
C ALA A 453 -6.44 -49.38 -41.72
N ILE A 454 -7.42 -49.94 -41.00
CA ILE A 454 -8.70 -49.30 -40.71
C ILE A 454 -8.75 -48.99 -39.21
N SER A 455 -9.06 -47.74 -38.87
CA SER A 455 -9.28 -47.30 -37.49
C SER A 455 -10.72 -46.84 -37.34
N VAL A 456 -11.40 -47.36 -36.31
CA VAL A 456 -12.79 -47.06 -36.01
C VAL A 456 -12.91 -46.57 -34.57
N MET A 457 -13.48 -45.37 -34.39
CA MET A 457 -13.79 -44.79 -33.09
C MET A 457 -15.30 -44.67 -32.92
N ILE A 458 -15.84 -45.22 -31.82
CA ILE A 458 -17.28 -45.24 -31.55
C ILE A 458 -17.54 -44.70 -30.14
N GLY A 459 -18.31 -43.61 -30.05
CA GLY A 459 -18.81 -43.07 -28.80
C GLY A 459 -20.33 -42.97 -28.84
N LEU A 460 -21.03 -43.94 -28.26
CA LEU A 460 -22.50 -44.02 -28.26
C LEU A 460 -23.12 -43.43 -26.99
N ASP A 461 -22.44 -43.56 -25.84
CA ASP A 461 -22.83 -42.91 -24.57
C ASP A 461 -21.84 -41.79 -24.22
N PRO A 462 -22.28 -40.54 -24.04
CA PRO A 462 -21.41 -39.43 -23.62
C PRO A 462 -20.77 -39.61 -22.23
N LYS A 463 -21.21 -40.59 -21.42
CA LYS A 463 -20.64 -40.91 -20.11
C LYS A 463 -19.60 -42.03 -20.15
N GLU A 464 -19.51 -42.77 -21.25
CA GLU A 464 -18.57 -43.88 -21.40
C GLU A 464 -17.39 -43.48 -22.27
N LYS A 465 -16.24 -44.15 -22.06
CA LYS A 465 -15.05 -43.89 -22.87
C LYS A 465 -15.31 -44.40 -24.30
N PRO A 466 -15.00 -43.61 -25.36
CA PRO A 466 -15.13 -44.07 -26.73
C PRO A 466 -14.31 -45.35 -26.96
N LEU A 467 -14.92 -46.33 -27.63
CA LEU A 467 -14.23 -47.54 -28.07
C LEU A 467 -13.34 -47.19 -29.26
N PHE A 468 -12.13 -47.74 -29.24
CA PHE A 468 -11.12 -47.52 -30.25
C PHE A 468 -10.58 -48.85 -30.74
N HIS A 469 -10.76 -49.14 -32.03
CA HIS A 469 -10.23 -50.34 -32.66
C HIS A 469 -9.37 -49.98 -33.86
N ALA A 470 -8.20 -50.58 -33.93
CA ALA A 470 -7.31 -50.53 -35.08
C ALA A 470 -7.01 -51.98 -35.50
N PHE A 471 -7.35 -52.31 -36.75
CA PHE A 471 -7.11 -53.65 -37.30
C PHE A 471 -6.63 -53.55 -38.75
N GLN A 472 -6.00 -54.62 -39.20
CA GLN A 472 -5.47 -54.73 -40.56
C GLN A 472 -6.37 -55.60 -41.41
N VAL A 473 -6.53 -55.22 -42.67
CA VAL A 473 -7.31 -55.96 -43.66
C VAL A 473 -6.42 -56.16 -44.89
N SER A 474 -6.19 -57.41 -45.29
CA SER A 474 -5.51 -57.74 -46.56
C SER A 474 -6.41 -57.40 -47.76
N GLU A 475 -5.86 -57.31 -48.97
CA GLU A 475 -6.68 -57.07 -50.18
C GLU A 475 -7.81 -58.10 -50.36
N GLN A 476 -7.55 -59.38 -50.06
CA GLN A 476 -8.58 -60.43 -50.14
C GLN A 476 -9.67 -60.27 -49.08
N GLU A 477 -9.31 -59.86 -47.87
CA GLU A 477 -10.28 -59.57 -46.80
C GLU A 477 -11.06 -58.28 -47.09
N LEU A 478 -10.46 -57.31 -47.79
CA LEU A 478 -11.11 -56.07 -48.19
C LEU A 478 -12.20 -56.36 -49.23
N GLU A 479 -11.91 -57.18 -50.24
CA GLU A 479 -12.91 -57.62 -51.21
C GLU A 479 -14.05 -58.45 -50.57
N ALA A 480 -13.77 -59.18 -49.49
CA ALA A 480 -14.80 -59.87 -48.72
C ALA A 480 -15.62 -58.88 -47.88
N ALA A 481 -14.98 -57.88 -47.28
CA ALA A 481 -15.61 -56.83 -46.51
C ALA A 481 -16.52 -55.95 -47.37
N ASP A 482 -16.10 -55.58 -48.59
CA ASP A 482 -16.91 -54.79 -49.53
C ASP A 482 -18.19 -55.53 -49.92
N ARG A 483 -18.08 -56.84 -50.23
CA ARG A 483 -19.26 -57.68 -50.51
C ARG A 483 -20.22 -57.76 -49.31
N ALA A 484 -19.68 -57.93 -48.11
CA ALA A 484 -20.48 -57.95 -46.89
C ALA A 484 -21.13 -56.58 -46.59
N ALA A 485 -20.43 -55.49 -46.87
CA ALA A 485 -20.93 -54.12 -46.71
C ALA A 485 -22.07 -53.82 -47.68
N ASP A 486 -21.96 -54.25 -48.93
CA ASP A 486 -23.03 -54.13 -49.94
C ASP A 486 -24.29 -54.91 -49.53
N ASP A 487 -24.12 -56.14 -49.03
CA ASP A 487 -25.23 -56.95 -48.52
C ASP A 487 -25.91 -56.31 -47.30
N LEU A 488 -25.12 -55.79 -46.33
CA LEU A 488 -25.65 -55.07 -45.18
C LEU A 488 -26.37 -53.77 -45.58
N MET A 489 -25.80 -53.01 -46.51
CA MET A 489 -26.44 -51.80 -47.03
C MET A 489 -27.75 -52.12 -47.76
N ALA A 490 -27.80 -53.21 -48.54
CA ALA A 490 -29.03 -53.64 -49.20
C ALA A 490 -30.12 -54.01 -48.18
N GLN A 491 -29.76 -54.71 -47.10
CA GLN A 491 -30.69 -55.04 -46.02
C GLN A 491 -31.17 -53.82 -45.22
N LEU A 492 -30.31 -52.84 -44.97
CA LEU A 492 -30.67 -51.61 -44.27
C LEU A 492 -31.57 -50.72 -45.13
N ARG A 493 -31.22 -50.51 -46.41
CA ARG A 493 -32.02 -49.73 -47.37
C ARG A 493 -33.39 -50.34 -47.64
N GLY A 494 -33.49 -51.67 -47.67
CA GLY A 494 -34.76 -52.39 -47.81
C GLY A 494 -35.76 -52.14 -46.67
N ARG A 495 -35.30 -51.63 -45.52
CA ARG A 495 -36.14 -51.30 -44.35
C ARG A 495 -36.57 -49.83 -44.31
N GLY A 496 -36.13 -48.98 -45.25
CA GLY A 496 -36.57 -47.59 -45.37
C GLY A 496 -36.24 -46.69 -44.16
N MET A 497 -35.11 -46.96 -43.48
CA MET A 497 -34.72 -46.19 -42.29
C MET A 497 -34.15 -44.82 -42.66
N ARG A 498 -34.13 -43.89 -41.70
CA ARG A 498 -33.43 -42.61 -41.86
C ARG A 498 -31.92 -42.83 -41.81
N PRO A 499 -31.09 -42.07 -42.56
CA PRO A 499 -29.62 -42.25 -42.57
C PRO A 499 -28.96 -42.22 -41.18
N ALA A 500 -29.47 -41.37 -40.27
CA ALA A 500 -28.97 -41.31 -38.90
C ALA A 500 -29.21 -42.61 -38.09
N VAL A 501 -30.30 -43.33 -38.37
CA VAL A 501 -30.63 -44.60 -37.72
C VAL A 501 -29.79 -45.74 -38.32
N GLU A 502 -29.51 -45.70 -39.63
CA GLU A 502 -28.61 -46.65 -40.29
C GLU A 502 -27.18 -46.54 -39.74
N LEU A 503 -26.66 -45.32 -39.61
CA LEU A 503 -25.34 -45.07 -39.02
C LEU A 503 -25.26 -45.47 -37.54
N ALA A 504 -26.31 -45.20 -36.76
CA ALA A 504 -26.38 -45.64 -35.37
C ALA A 504 -26.45 -47.18 -35.24
N ALA A 505 -27.15 -47.85 -36.16
CA ALA A 505 -27.20 -49.31 -36.20
C ALA A 505 -25.83 -49.93 -36.54
N LEU A 506 -25.10 -49.34 -37.50
CA LEU A 506 -23.74 -49.75 -37.82
C LEU A 506 -22.78 -49.56 -36.63
N ALA A 507 -22.85 -48.41 -35.95
CA ALA A 507 -22.05 -48.17 -34.74
C ALA A 507 -22.34 -49.19 -33.63
N ARG A 508 -23.61 -49.59 -33.43
CA ARG A 508 -24.02 -50.66 -32.49
C ARG A 508 -23.55 -52.05 -32.92
N ILE A 509 -23.48 -52.33 -34.22
CA ILE A 509 -22.96 -53.61 -34.73
C ILE A 509 -21.47 -53.70 -34.43
N VAL A 510 -20.71 -52.64 -34.69
CA VAL A 510 -19.27 -52.62 -34.40
C VAL A 510 -19.02 -52.75 -32.89
N GLU A 511 -19.78 -52.05 -32.03
CA GLU A 511 -19.71 -52.22 -30.57
C GLU A 511 -19.92 -53.68 -30.14
N ARG A 512 -20.91 -54.39 -30.70
CA ARG A 512 -21.18 -55.81 -30.40
C ARG A 512 -20.12 -56.76 -30.94
N LEU A 513 -19.57 -56.48 -32.13
CA LEU A 513 -18.47 -57.26 -32.69
C LEU A 513 -17.20 -57.14 -31.83
N SER A 514 -17.02 -55.99 -31.17
CA SER A 514 -15.94 -55.77 -30.21
C SER A 514 -16.11 -56.53 -28.90
N GLU A 515 -17.34 -56.84 -28.47
CA GLU A 515 -17.60 -57.66 -27.27
C GLU A 515 -17.43 -59.18 -27.52
N GLY A 516 -17.52 -59.61 -28.78
CA GLY A 516 -17.48 -61.02 -29.18
C GLY A 516 -16.13 -61.48 -29.72
N ASN A 517 -15.11 -61.64 -28.87
CA ASN A 517 -13.85 -62.39 -29.10
C ASN A 517 -13.05 -62.21 -30.43
N GLY A 518 -13.37 -61.24 -31.29
CA GLY A 518 -12.79 -61.13 -32.65
C GLY A 518 -11.91 -59.91 -32.91
N LEU A 519 -11.94 -58.90 -32.05
CA LEU A 519 -11.11 -57.70 -32.15
C LEU A 519 -10.38 -57.54 -30.82
N GLU A 520 -9.09 -57.87 -30.80
CA GLU A 520 -8.28 -57.57 -29.61
C GLU A 520 -8.31 -56.05 -29.39
N PRO A 521 -8.69 -55.58 -28.18
CA PRO A 521 -8.48 -54.20 -27.81
C PRO A 521 -6.96 -53.94 -27.79
N ALA A 522 -6.54 -52.84 -28.42
CA ALA A 522 -5.14 -52.41 -28.46
C ALA A 522 -4.61 -52.02 -27.08
#